data_AF-A0A964ATQ8-F1
#
_entry.id   AF-A0A964ATQ8-F1
#
_cell.length_a   1.000
_cell.length_b   1.000
_cell.length_c   1.000
_cell.angle_alpha   90.00
_cell.angle_beta   90.00
_cell.angle_gamma   90.00
#
_symmetry.space_group_name_H-M   'P 1'
#
loop_
_entity.id
_entity.type
_entity.pdbx_description
1 polymer ?
#
loop_
_entity_poly.entity_id
_entity_poly.type
_entity_poly.pdbx_seq_one_letter_code
_entity_poly.pdbx_strand_id
1 'polypeptide(L)'
;MTGAVTRYLGALRLVDATSRLPVERPLRVRSETLTLFRNRSGLYVIRDAPGFQDYTVAFEAPPANTPPHNATVEISDPLGQYLRRIATFTLPWPKERPADQAGPALFTPHTLQLLPSPAAPARSGWAVVRAQVQDTVGVRLPGALLRLTAGSTVEVWGMTDDQGEAQLRVPDIPRVTWGASADTAVLAQGLTVSVQAGAHPALYDAERTLQAVPDPDALQGVWTHLRRSSVASFSLSSGQHYPIRIPMQIDLS
;
A
#
# COMPACT_ATOMS: atom_id res chain seq x y z
N MET A 1 44.26 -6.22 1.75
CA MET A 1 43.08 -5.55 2.32
C MET A 1 41.89 -6.46 2.13
N THR A 2 41.61 -7.31 3.11
CA THR A 2 40.38 -8.12 3.18
C THR A 2 39.24 -7.13 3.42
N GLY A 3 38.49 -6.79 2.37
CA GLY A 3 37.31 -5.94 2.49
C GLY A 3 36.34 -6.62 3.46
N ALA A 4 35.98 -5.93 4.54
CA ALA A 4 34.99 -6.44 5.48
C ALA A 4 33.69 -6.74 4.72
N VAL A 5 33.31 -8.01 4.66
CA VAL A 5 32.12 -8.45 3.94
C VAL A 5 30.92 -8.27 4.85
N THR A 6 30.04 -7.31 4.54
CA THR A 6 28.82 -7.05 5.32
C THR A 6 27.65 -7.88 4.77
N ARG A 7 26.95 -8.62 5.65
CA ARG A 7 25.66 -9.26 5.32
C ARG A 7 24.50 -8.30 5.57
N TYR A 8 23.56 -8.26 4.64
CA TYR A 8 22.32 -7.50 4.78
C TYR A 8 21.21 -8.39 5.37
N LEU A 9 20.19 -7.77 5.98
CA LEU A 9 19.06 -8.47 6.61
C LEU A 9 17.83 -8.59 5.69
N GLY A 10 17.79 -7.77 4.64
CA GLY A 10 16.70 -7.71 3.68
C GLY A 10 16.74 -6.45 2.83
N ALA A 11 15.83 -6.34 1.87
CA ALA A 11 15.60 -5.12 1.09
C ALA A 11 14.11 -4.85 0.85
N LEU A 12 13.69 -3.61 0.97
CA LEU A 12 12.34 -3.15 0.65
C LEU A 12 12.29 -2.61 -0.78
N ARG A 13 11.23 -2.97 -1.50
CA ARG A 13 10.86 -2.39 -2.79
C ARG A 13 9.56 -1.62 -2.63
N LEU A 14 9.59 -0.32 -2.90
CA LEU A 14 8.40 0.53 -2.86
C LEU A 14 7.79 0.58 -4.26
N VAL A 15 6.51 0.26 -4.38
CA VAL A 15 5.77 0.25 -5.66
C VAL A 15 4.50 1.07 -5.56
N ASP A 16 4.10 1.66 -6.67
CA ASP A 16 2.80 2.32 -6.80
C ASP A 16 1.67 1.27 -6.76
N ALA A 17 0.70 1.42 -5.85
CA ALA A 17 -0.36 0.41 -5.67
C ALA A 17 -1.23 0.23 -6.93
N THR A 18 -1.36 1.27 -7.74
CA THR A 18 -2.20 1.27 -8.95
C THR A 18 -1.48 0.63 -10.14
N SER A 19 -0.29 1.10 -10.47
CA SER A 19 0.47 0.65 -11.65
C SER A 19 1.39 -0.55 -11.38
N ARG A 20 1.64 -0.87 -10.11
CA ARG A 20 2.60 -1.89 -9.65
C ARG A 20 4.06 -1.63 -10.07
N LEU A 21 4.33 -0.46 -10.64
CA LEU A 21 5.68 -0.07 -11.04
C LEU A 21 6.50 0.39 -9.82
N PRO A 22 7.81 0.14 -9.81
CA PRO A 22 8.70 0.67 -8.78
C PRO A 22 8.67 2.20 -8.72
N VAL A 23 8.73 2.75 -7.51
CA VAL A 23 8.91 4.19 -7.31
C VAL A 23 10.39 4.54 -7.48
N GLU A 24 10.72 5.15 -8.63
CA GLU A 24 12.11 5.42 -9.02
C GLU A 24 12.78 6.52 -8.21
N ARG A 25 11.99 7.49 -7.75
CA ARG A 25 12.49 8.62 -6.95
C ARG A 25 12.66 8.23 -5.48
N PRO A 26 13.60 8.86 -4.74
CA PRO A 26 13.77 8.58 -3.33
C PRO A 26 12.59 9.11 -2.52
N LEU A 27 12.01 8.24 -1.68
CA LEU A 27 11.13 8.58 -0.58
C LEU A 27 11.91 8.62 0.74
N ARG A 28 11.32 9.24 1.76
CA ARG A 28 11.87 9.25 3.12
C ARG A 28 11.41 8.00 3.84
N VAL A 29 12.34 7.08 4.07
CA VAL A 29 12.13 5.84 4.84
C VAL A 29 12.91 5.94 6.14
N ARG A 30 12.21 5.84 7.26
CA ARG A 30 12.78 5.95 8.60
C ARG A 30 12.39 4.75 9.44
N SER A 31 13.23 4.44 10.41
CA SER A 31 12.96 3.46 11.45
C SER A 31 13.69 3.89 12.71
N GLU A 32 13.12 3.58 13.87
CA GLU A 32 13.78 3.81 15.16
C GLU A 32 14.81 2.72 15.46
N THR A 33 14.60 1.51 14.93
CA THR A 33 15.43 0.33 15.23
C THR A 33 16.31 -0.09 14.07
N LEU A 34 15.95 0.21 12.82
CA LEU A 34 16.69 -0.26 11.65
C LEU A 34 17.67 0.77 11.11
N THR A 35 18.83 0.29 10.68
CA THR A 35 19.72 1.07 9.82
C THR A 35 19.45 0.74 8.35
N LEU A 36 18.90 1.70 7.62
CA LEU A 36 18.56 1.55 6.20
C LEU A 36 19.38 2.49 5.30
N PHE A 37 19.62 2.07 4.06
CA PHE A 37 20.10 2.96 3.01
C PHE A 37 19.49 2.57 1.66
N ARG A 38 19.38 3.54 0.74
CA ARG A 38 18.89 3.29 -0.62
C ARG A 38 20.04 2.92 -1.55
N ASN A 39 19.93 1.81 -2.26
CA ASN A 39 20.94 1.40 -3.25
C ASN A 39 20.68 2.02 -4.64
N ARG A 40 21.59 1.78 -5.59
CA ARG A 40 21.48 2.29 -6.98
C ARG A 40 20.31 1.69 -7.76
N SER A 41 19.85 0.50 -7.38
CA SER A 41 18.67 -0.16 -7.96
C SER A 41 17.35 0.35 -7.36
N GLY A 42 17.41 1.32 -6.44
CA GLY A 42 16.26 1.95 -5.81
C GLY A 42 15.62 1.19 -4.65
N LEU A 43 16.24 0.10 -4.19
CA LEU A 43 15.81 -0.66 -3.02
C LEU A 43 16.29 -0.01 -1.73
N TYR A 44 15.50 -0.11 -0.67
CA TYR A 44 15.93 0.27 0.69
C TYR A 44 16.46 -0.96 1.40
N VAL A 45 17.78 -1.06 1.49
CA VAL A 45 18.48 -2.21 2.05
C VAL A 45 18.60 -2.04 3.56
N ILE A 46 18.25 -3.10 4.30
CA ILE A 46 18.37 -3.17 5.75
C ILE A 46 19.76 -3.70 6.09
N ARG A 47 20.59 -2.83 6.65
CA ARG A 47 21.98 -3.15 6.99
C ARG A 47 22.09 -3.78 8.37
N ASP A 48 21.37 -3.22 9.33
CA ASP A 48 21.50 -3.60 10.74
C ASP A 48 20.15 -3.45 11.47
N ALA A 49 19.97 -4.27 12.49
CA ALA A 49 18.83 -4.31 13.39
C ALA A 49 19.27 -4.86 14.77
N PRO A 50 18.66 -4.41 15.88
CA PRO A 50 18.94 -4.95 17.21
C PRO A 50 18.80 -6.47 17.26
N GLY A 51 19.81 -7.16 17.77
CA GLY A 51 19.82 -8.63 17.89
C GLY A 51 20.41 -9.36 16.68
N PHE A 52 20.86 -8.64 15.64
CA PHE A 52 21.46 -9.22 14.44
C PHE A 52 22.97 -8.93 14.31
N GLN A 53 23.61 -8.41 15.35
CA GLN A 53 25.04 -8.09 15.32
C GLN A 53 25.88 -9.31 14.92
N ASP A 54 25.63 -10.47 15.54
CA ASP A 54 26.33 -11.72 15.22
C ASP A 54 25.97 -12.26 13.82
N TYR A 55 24.74 -11.99 13.36
CA TYR A 55 24.28 -12.39 12.02
C TYR A 55 24.95 -11.58 10.90
N THR A 56 25.20 -10.29 11.14
CA THR A 56 25.80 -9.39 10.14
C THR A 56 27.31 -9.61 9.98
N VAL A 57 27.98 -10.17 10.99
CA VAL A 57 29.43 -10.44 11.01
C VAL A 57 29.81 -11.90 10.67
N ALA A 58 28.91 -12.88 10.84
CA ALA A 58 29.20 -14.29 10.54
C ALA A 58 29.14 -14.57 9.02
N PHE A 59 30.29 -14.78 8.38
CA PHE A 59 30.40 -14.89 6.91
C PHE A 59 30.07 -16.28 6.33
N GLU A 60 30.45 -17.38 7.00
CA GLU A 60 30.36 -18.74 6.40
C GLU A 60 29.03 -19.43 6.66
N ALA A 61 28.54 -19.41 7.90
CA ALA A 61 27.26 -19.99 8.29
C ALA A 61 26.44 -18.98 9.09
N PRO A 62 25.16 -18.71 8.74
CA PRO A 62 24.29 -17.96 9.63
C PRO A 62 24.16 -18.72 10.97
N PRO A 63 24.09 -18.02 12.12
CA PRO A 63 23.73 -18.65 13.38
C PRO A 63 22.41 -19.41 13.22
N ALA A 64 22.37 -20.68 13.63
CA ALA A 64 21.23 -21.57 13.38
C ALA A 64 19.91 -21.05 13.97
N ASN A 65 19.99 -20.21 15.00
CA ASN A 65 18.84 -19.67 15.74
C ASN A 65 18.94 -18.15 15.88
N THR A 66 18.70 -17.40 14.79
CA THR A 66 18.46 -15.97 14.94
C THR A 66 16.98 -15.75 15.23
N PRO A 67 16.60 -15.25 16.42
CA PRO A 67 15.20 -15.12 16.78
C PRO A 67 14.49 -14.13 15.85
N PRO A 68 13.21 -14.36 15.54
CA PRO A 68 12.42 -13.42 14.75
C PRO A 68 12.34 -12.06 15.46
N HIS A 69 12.50 -10.99 14.69
CA HIS A 69 12.40 -9.62 15.20
C HIS A 69 11.38 -8.83 14.39
N ASN A 70 10.39 -8.26 15.06
CA ASN A 70 9.43 -7.36 14.43
C ASN A 70 10.07 -5.98 14.27
N ALA A 71 10.14 -5.55 13.02
CA ALA A 71 10.69 -4.27 12.63
C ALA A 71 9.60 -3.40 12.01
N THR A 72 9.67 -2.11 12.30
CA THR A 72 8.73 -1.12 11.77
C THR A 72 9.49 -0.06 10.99
N VAL A 73 8.95 0.30 9.83
CA VAL A 73 9.43 1.43 9.03
C VAL A 73 8.30 2.41 8.78
N GLU A 74 8.62 3.69 8.82
CA GLU A 74 7.75 4.76 8.40
C GLU A 74 8.19 5.26 7.02
N ILE A 75 7.24 5.38 6.10
CA ILE A 75 7.45 5.85 4.75
C ILE A 75 6.66 7.13 4.56
N SER A 76 7.36 8.19 4.14
CA SER A 76 6.75 9.48 3.79
C SER A 76 7.27 9.96 2.45
N ASP A 77 6.37 10.59 1.70
CA ASP A 77 6.67 11.15 0.41
C ASP A 77 6.83 12.69 0.51
N PRO A 78 8.05 13.23 0.29
CA PRO A 78 8.27 14.67 0.33
C PRO A 78 7.45 15.48 -0.68
N LEU A 79 6.97 14.85 -1.75
CA LEU A 79 6.16 15.49 -2.78
C LEU A 79 4.65 15.26 -2.60
N GLY A 80 4.24 14.52 -1.57
CA GLY A 80 2.83 14.26 -1.26
C GLY A 80 2.05 13.52 -2.34
N GLN A 81 2.70 12.75 -3.22
CA GLN A 81 2.03 11.93 -4.23
C GLN A 81 1.53 10.60 -3.66
N TYR A 82 2.17 10.11 -2.61
CA TYR A 82 1.78 8.90 -1.87
C TYR A 82 1.41 9.25 -0.43
N LEU A 83 0.47 8.50 0.13
CA LEU A 83 0.12 8.61 1.54
C LEU A 83 1.28 8.19 2.44
N ARG A 84 1.44 8.90 3.56
CA ARG A 84 2.31 8.45 4.65
C ARG A 84 1.75 7.13 5.19
N ARG A 85 2.63 6.15 5.39
CA ARG A 85 2.25 4.87 6.00
C ARG A 85 3.35 4.32 6.88
N ILE A 86 2.98 3.43 7.78
CA ILE A 86 3.92 2.49 8.41
C ILE A 86 3.85 1.13 7.70
N ALA A 87 4.89 0.34 7.88
CA ALA A 87 4.90 -1.07 7.51
C ALA A 87 5.64 -1.86 8.60
N THR A 88 5.04 -2.96 9.04
CA THR A 88 5.63 -3.87 10.03
C THR A 88 5.94 -5.21 9.39
N PHE A 89 7.12 -5.76 9.67
CA PHE A 89 7.55 -7.05 9.14
C PHE A 89 8.51 -7.78 10.09
N THR A 90 8.61 -9.09 9.94
CA THR A 90 9.50 -9.92 10.75
C THR A 90 10.81 -10.20 10.00
N LEU A 91 11.93 -9.98 10.67
CA LEU A 91 13.30 -10.26 10.22
C LEU A 91 13.88 -11.52 10.90
N PRO A 92 14.89 -12.18 10.31
CA PRO A 92 15.45 -11.91 8.99
C PRO A 92 14.55 -12.48 7.88
N TRP A 93 14.59 -11.88 6.69
CA TRP A 93 13.88 -12.48 5.55
C TRP A 93 14.59 -13.73 5.03
N PRO A 94 13.83 -14.75 4.61
CA PRO A 94 14.41 -15.96 4.04
C PRO A 94 15.24 -15.59 2.82
N LYS A 95 16.45 -16.17 2.74
CA LYS A 95 17.26 -16.13 1.53
C LYS A 95 16.75 -17.21 0.61
N GLU A 96 16.35 -16.83 -0.59
CA GLU A 96 15.92 -17.78 -1.62
C GLU A 96 17.06 -17.94 -2.63
N ARG A 97 17.26 -19.18 -3.06
CA ARG A 97 18.12 -19.48 -4.21
C ARG A 97 17.21 -19.94 -5.34
N PRO A 98 17.16 -19.22 -6.47
CA PRO A 98 16.57 -19.76 -7.69
C PRO A 98 17.28 -21.08 -8.04
N ALA A 99 16.50 -22.13 -8.34
CA ALA A 99 17.03 -23.49 -8.53
C ALA A 99 18.07 -23.61 -9.66
N ASP A 100 18.10 -22.63 -10.56
CA ASP A 100 18.88 -22.56 -11.80
C ASP A 100 20.12 -21.65 -11.73
N GLN A 101 20.40 -20.99 -10.60
CA GLN A 101 21.54 -20.07 -10.46
C GLN A 101 22.65 -20.61 -9.53
N ALA A 102 23.86 -20.70 -10.07
CA ALA A 102 25.07 -20.89 -9.28
C ALA A 102 25.45 -19.56 -8.59
N GLY A 103 25.42 -19.53 -7.26
CA GLY A 103 25.74 -18.33 -6.48
C GLY A 103 25.20 -18.36 -5.04
N PRO A 104 25.56 -17.37 -4.21
CA PRO A 104 25.00 -17.23 -2.87
C PRO A 104 23.50 -16.89 -2.95
N ALA A 105 22.69 -17.49 -2.08
CA ALA A 105 21.26 -17.17 -1.97
C ALA A 105 21.08 -15.69 -1.59
N LEU A 106 20.25 -14.98 -2.34
CA LEU A 106 19.90 -13.58 -2.10
C LEU A 106 18.49 -13.51 -1.49
N PHE A 107 18.18 -12.39 -0.83
CA PHE A 107 16.81 -12.16 -0.34
C PHE A 107 15.94 -11.65 -1.48
N THR A 108 14.71 -12.14 -1.56
CA THR A 108 13.66 -11.55 -2.39
C THR A 108 13.19 -10.25 -1.73
N PRO A 109 13.28 -9.07 -2.40
CA PRO A 109 12.88 -7.82 -1.78
C PRO A 109 11.40 -7.81 -1.40
N HIS A 110 11.10 -7.45 -0.16
CA HIS A 110 9.73 -7.31 0.29
C HIS A 110 9.07 -6.09 -0.37
N THR A 111 7.95 -6.32 -1.05
CA THR A 111 7.30 -5.29 -1.84
C THR A 111 6.21 -4.60 -1.04
N LEU A 112 6.36 -3.31 -0.81
CA LEU A 112 5.38 -2.47 -0.14
C LEU A 112 4.64 -1.61 -1.17
N GLN A 113 3.32 -1.74 -1.17
CA GLN A 113 2.45 -0.93 -2.01
C GLN A 113 2.19 0.43 -1.37
N LEU A 114 2.36 1.48 -2.17
CA LEU A 114 2.11 2.85 -1.76
C LEU A 114 0.78 3.32 -2.35
N LEU A 115 -0.14 3.66 -1.46
CA LEU A 115 -1.45 4.18 -1.82
C LEU A 115 -1.30 5.65 -2.26
N PRO A 116 -1.99 6.07 -3.35
CA PRO A 116 -1.89 7.43 -3.83
C PRO A 116 -2.54 8.41 -2.84
N SER A 117 -1.91 9.58 -2.67
CA SER A 117 -2.52 10.69 -1.94
C SER A 117 -3.74 11.25 -2.70
N PRO A 118 -4.77 11.76 -2.01
CA PRO A 118 -5.90 12.44 -2.64
C PRO A 118 -5.50 13.63 -3.51
N ALA A 119 -4.43 14.34 -3.12
CA ALA A 119 -3.88 15.47 -3.86
C ALA A 119 -3.07 15.03 -5.09
N ALA A 120 -2.72 13.75 -5.20
CA ALA A 120 -1.85 13.29 -6.27
C ALA A 120 -2.57 13.31 -7.63
N PRO A 121 -1.90 13.76 -8.71
CA PRO A 121 -2.49 13.77 -10.03
C PRO A 121 -2.73 12.33 -10.50
N ALA A 122 -3.87 12.11 -11.14
CA ALA A 122 -4.15 10.87 -11.85
C ALA A 122 -3.57 10.93 -13.27
N ARG A 123 -3.14 9.78 -13.80
CA ARG A 123 -2.69 9.68 -15.19
C ARG A 123 -3.88 9.79 -16.14
N SER A 124 -3.62 10.33 -17.34
CA SER A 124 -4.64 10.39 -18.39
C SER A 124 -5.19 9.00 -18.71
N GLY A 125 -6.51 8.91 -18.85
CA GLY A 125 -7.22 7.68 -19.13
C GLY A 125 -7.47 6.76 -17.93
N TRP A 126 -6.93 7.07 -16.75
CA TRP A 126 -7.35 6.39 -15.53
C TRP A 126 -8.70 6.91 -15.08
N ALA A 127 -9.56 6.00 -14.62
CA ALA A 127 -10.75 6.41 -13.91
C ALA A 127 -10.42 6.60 -12.42
N VAL A 128 -11.03 7.60 -11.81
CA VAL A 128 -10.68 8.06 -10.46
C VAL A 128 -11.94 8.17 -9.64
N VAL A 129 -12.00 7.45 -8.52
CA VAL A 129 -13.00 7.71 -7.48
C VAL A 129 -12.33 8.56 -6.40
N ARG A 130 -12.89 9.75 -6.15
CA ARG A 130 -12.48 10.63 -5.05
C ARG A 130 -13.46 10.42 -3.92
N ALA A 131 -13.02 9.76 -2.87
CA ALA A 131 -13.88 9.44 -1.75
C ALA A 131 -13.61 10.38 -0.58
N GLN A 132 -14.65 10.67 0.18
CA GLN A 132 -14.56 11.39 1.43
C GLN A 132 -15.30 10.58 2.49
N VAL A 133 -14.58 10.18 3.54
CA VAL A 133 -15.13 9.36 4.63
C VAL A 133 -15.35 10.24 5.84
N GLN A 134 -16.55 10.14 6.40
CA GLN A 134 -16.96 10.87 7.59
C GLN A 134 -17.78 9.97 8.50
N ASP A 135 -17.73 10.22 9.80
CA ASP A 135 -18.68 9.61 10.73
C ASP A 135 -20.09 10.18 10.49
N THR A 136 -21.10 9.48 11.01
CA THR A 136 -22.50 9.89 11.12
C THR A 136 -22.69 11.28 11.73
N VAL A 137 -21.81 11.72 12.63
CA VAL A 137 -21.82 13.08 13.21
C VAL A 137 -21.14 14.14 12.32
N GLY A 138 -20.66 13.75 11.14
CA GLY A 138 -20.08 14.66 10.13
C GLY A 138 -18.57 14.88 10.25
N VAL A 139 -17.90 14.31 11.25
CA VAL A 139 -16.45 14.43 11.46
C VAL A 139 -15.68 13.58 10.43
N ARG A 140 -14.63 14.14 9.84
CA ARG A 140 -13.76 13.44 8.87
C ARG A 140 -13.01 12.31 9.53
N LEU A 141 -12.85 11.21 8.79
CA LEU A 141 -12.20 10.00 9.31
C LEU A 141 -10.90 9.73 8.55
N PRO A 142 -9.76 10.19 9.08
CA PRO A 142 -8.45 9.90 8.51
C PRO A 142 -8.03 8.44 8.75
N GLY A 143 -7.27 7.83 7.83
CA GLY A 143 -6.79 6.45 7.96
C GLY A 143 -7.83 5.36 7.74
N ALA A 144 -9.05 5.70 7.32
CA ALA A 144 -10.04 4.74 6.87
C ALA A 144 -9.56 4.06 5.57
N LEU A 145 -9.61 2.74 5.52
CA LEU A 145 -9.22 1.96 4.34
C LEU A 145 -10.40 1.84 3.39
N LEU A 146 -10.19 2.02 2.10
CA LEU A 146 -11.21 1.87 1.07
C LEU A 146 -10.88 0.71 0.16
N ARG A 147 -11.94 0.00 -0.24
CA ARG A 147 -11.91 -1.09 -1.19
C ARG A 147 -12.89 -0.81 -2.31
N LEU A 148 -12.39 -0.74 -3.53
CA LEU A 148 -13.20 -0.72 -4.75
C LEU A 148 -13.13 -2.10 -5.40
N THR A 149 -14.29 -2.66 -5.73
CA THR A 149 -14.37 -3.91 -6.47
C THR A 149 -15.21 -3.76 -7.73
N ALA A 150 -14.84 -4.49 -8.78
CA ALA A 150 -15.66 -4.66 -9.97
C ALA A 150 -15.60 -6.11 -10.43
N GLY A 151 -16.73 -6.80 -10.36
CA GLY A 151 -16.79 -8.25 -10.58
C GLY A 151 -15.80 -9.00 -9.67
N SER A 152 -15.11 -9.99 -10.23
CA SER A 152 -14.09 -10.80 -9.54
C SER A 152 -12.65 -10.43 -9.91
N THR A 153 -12.45 -9.49 -10.84
CA THR A 153 -11.15 -9.25 -11.49
C THR A 153 -10.50 -7.93 -11.08
N VAL A 154 -11.31 -6.94 -10.69
CA VAL A 154 -10.80 -5.62 -10.28
C VAL A 154 -10.98 -5.46 -8.79
N GLU A 155 -9.86 -5.27 -8.11
CA GLU A 155 -9.81 -4.89 -6.70
C GLU A 155 -8.76 -3.79 -6.55
N VAL A 156 -9.19 -2.64 -6.03
CA VAL A 156 -8.34 -1.47 -5.83
C VAL A 156 -8.48 -1.01 -4.39
N TRP A 157 -7.35 -0.74 -3.75
CA TRP A 157 -7.29 -0.23 -2.40
C TRP A 157 -6.90 1.25 -2.38
N GLY A 158 -7.42 1.97 -1.39
CA GLY A 158 -7.11 3.36 -1.10
C GLY A 158 -7.24 3.59 0.40
N MET A 159 -6.81 4.75 0.88
CA MET A 159 -6.93 5.09 2.30
C MET A 159 -7.17 6.60 2.42
N THR A 160 -7.87 7.03 3.46
CA THR A 160 -8.07 8.45 3.70
C THR A 160 -6.85 9.12 4.31
N ASP A 161 -6.54 10.32 3.85
CA ASP A 161 -5.57 11.23 4.46
C ASP A 161 -6.14 11.92 5.71
N ASP A 162 -5.37 12.87 6.26
CA ASP A 162 -5.72 13.67 7.43
C ASP A 162 -7.01 14.49 7.26
N GLN A 163 -7.48 14.70 6.03
CA GLN A 163 -8.73 15.40 5.71
C GLN A 163 -9.91 14.44 5.51
N GLY A 164 -9.70 13.14 5.74
CA GLY A 164 -10.71 12.12 5.48
C GLY A 164 -10.96 11.91 3.97
N GLU A 165 -10.04 12.33 3.10
CA GLU A 165 -10.16 12.19 1.65
C GLU A 165 -9.30 11.04 1.15
N ALA A 166 -9.77 10.32 0.13
CA ALA A 166 -9.06 9.20 -0.48
C ALA A 166 -9.17 9.26 -2.01
N GLN A 167 -8.19 8.66 -2.68
CA GLN A 167 -8.25 8.42 -4.11
C GLN A 167 -8.12 6.93 -4.43
N LEU A 168 -9.08 6.41 -5.19
CA LEU A 168 -9.04 5.08 -5.78
C LEU A 168 -8.85 5.25 -7.29
N ARG A 169 -7.86 4.58 -7.86
CA ARG A 169 -7.49 4.73 -9.27
C ARG A 169 -7.67 3.39 -9.97
N VAL A 170 -8.48 3.37 -11.01
CA VAL A 170 -8.73 2.18 -11.83
C VAL A 170 -8.07 2.41 -13.19
N PRO A 171 -6.93 1.75 -13.46
CA PRO A 171 -6.30 1.81 -14.77
C PRO A 171 -7.11 1.00 -15.78
N ASP A 172 -6.90 1.27 -17.06
CA ASP A 172 -7.25 0.39 -18.18
C ASP A 172 -8.73 -0.08 -18.25
N ILE A 173 -9.68 0.78 -17.86
CA ILE A 173 -11.11 0.51 -18.11
C ILE A 173 -11.31 0.45 -19.64
N PRO A 174 -11.79 -0.69 -20.20
CA PRO A 174 -11.99 -0.84 -21.63
C PRO A 174 -12.92 0.26 -22.17
N ARG A 175 -12.51 0.94 -23.25
CA ARG A 175 -13.27 2.07 -23.82
C ARG A 175 -14.32 1.63 -24.84
N VAL A 176 -14.20 0.43 -25.40
CA VAL A 176 -15.04 -0.05 -26.50
C VAL A 176 -15.13 -1.58 -26.46
N THR A 177 -16.35 -2.12 -26.49
CA THR A 177 -16.62 -3.47 -26.99
C THR A 177 -17.39 -3.33 -28.31
N TRP A 178 -16.96 -4.07 -29.34
CA TRP A 178 -17.62 -4.05 -30.64
C TRP A 178 -18.96 -4.77 -30.54
N GLY A 179 -20.02 -4.17 -31.10
CA GLY A 179 -21.29 -4.85 -31.29
C GLY A 179 -21.12 -6.10 -32.17
N ALA A 180 -21.90 -7.14 -31.92
CA ALA A 180 -21.79 -8.41 -32.63
C ALA A 180 -22.26 -8.35 -34.10
N SER A 181 -22.77 -7.21 -34.58
CA SER A 181 -23.24 -7.01 -35.94
C SER A 181 -22.80 -5.65 -36.51
N ALA A 182 -22.73 -5.56 -37.84
CA ALA A 182 -22.37 -4.33 -38.56
C ALA A 182 -23.30 -3.13 -38.26
N ASP A 183 -24.48 -3.38 -37.69
CA ASP A 183 -25.50 -2.37 -37.36
C ASP A 183 -25.61 -2.06 -35.85
N THR A 184 -24.75 -2.62 -34.98
CA THR A 184 -24.77 -2.27 -33.55
C THR A 184 -23.82 -1.12 -33.22
N ALA A 185 -24.38 -0.03 -32.69
CA ALA A 185 -23.62 1.14 -32.24
C ALA A 185 -22.53 0.76 -31.23
N VAL A 186 -21.38 1.43 -31.30
CA VAL A 186 -20.29 1.32 -30.32
C VAL A 186 -20.82 1.72 -28.94
N LEU A 187 -21.00 0.74 -28.05
CA LEU A 187 -21.37 1.01 -26.67
C LEU A 187 -20.09 1.21 -25.85
N ALA A 188 -19.87 2.43 -25.36
CA ALA A 188 -18.93 2.65 -24.27
C ALA A 188 -19.51 1.99 -23.01
N GLN A 189 -19.03 0.80 -22.66
CA GLN A 189 -19.41 0.14 -21.42
C GLN A 189 -18.55 0.67 -20.28
N GLY A 190 -19.17 1.38 -19.35
CA GLY A 190 -18.54 1.67 -18.06
C GLY A 190 -18.49 0.42 -17.19
N LEU A 191 -17.50 0.36 -16.31
CA LEU A 191 -17.30 -0.70 -15.35
C LEU A 191 -18.22 -0.47 -14.15
N THR A 192 -19.14 -1.39 -13.85
CA THR A 192 -19.94 -1.30 -12.62
C THR A 192 -19.06 -1.62 -11.42
N VAL A 193 -18.84 -0.64 -10.56
CA VAL A 193 -17.99 -0.74 -9.37
C VAL A 193 -18.81 -0.60 -8.09
N SER A 194 -18.32 -1.24 -7.03
CA SER A 194 -18.77 -1.06 -5.64
C SER A 194 -17.61 -0.49 -4.83
N VAL A 195 -17.91 0.45 -3.92
CA VAL A 195 -16.91 1.01 -3.01
C VAL A 195 -17.35 0.84 -1.57
N GLN A 196 -16.44 0.33 -0.76
CA GLN A 196 -16.60 0.15 0.67
C GLN A 196 -15.50 0.92 1.41
N ALA A 197 -15.86 1.55 2.52
CA ALA A 197 -14.91 2.05 3.52
C ALA A 197 -14.90 1.09 4.71
N GLY A 198 -13.73 0.92 5.32
CA GLY A 198 -13.53 0.18 6.56
C GLY A 198 -12.64 0.98 7.50
N ALA A 199 -13.00 1.08 8.77
CA ALA A 199 -12.08 1.58 9.78
C ALA A 199 -12.12 0.77 11.07
N HIS A 200 -11.01 0.83 11.79
CA HIS A 200 -10.83 0.19 13.07
C HIS A 200 -11.00 1.24 14.20
N PRO A 201 -11.93 1.08 15.14
CA PRO A 201 -12.17 2.07 16.20
C PRO A 201 -10.91 2.43 17.01
N ALA A 202 -10.04 1.45 17.28
CA ALA A 202 -8.80 1.67 18.04
C ALA A 202 -7.75 2.56 17.34
N LEU A 203 -7.98 2.99 16.10
CA LEU A 203 -7.13 3.98 15.45
C LEU A 203 -7.41 5.42 15.93
N TYR A 204 -8.57 5.63 16.55
CA TYR A 204 -9.09 6.96 16.84
C TYR A 204 -9.18 7.23 18.34
N ASP A 205 -8.96 8.47 18.75
CA ASP A 205 -9.39 8.98 20.05
C ASP A 205 -10.89 9.36 20.05
N ALA A 206 -11.39 9.86 21.18
CA ALA A 206 -12.78 10.30 21.33
C ALA A 206 -13.17 11.43 20.33
N GLU A 207 -12.20 12.21 19.87
CA GLU A 207 -12.38 13.31 18.92
C GLU A 207 -12.27 12.85 17.45
N ARG A 208 -12.07 11.54 17.21
CA ARG A 208 -11.87 10.92 15.89
C ARG A 208 -10.57 11.34 15.21
N THR A 209 -9.58 11.74 15.99
CA THR A 209 -8.22 12.00 15.51
C THR A 209 -7.43 10.70 15.48
N LEU A 210 -6.63 10.50 14.44
CA LEU A 210 -5.72 9.34 14.35
C LEU A 210 -4.69 9.39 15.47
N GLN A 211 -4.61 8.34 16.27
CA GLN A 211 -3.60 8.19 17.32
C GLN A 211 -2.22 7.81 16.77
N ALA A 212 -2.20 7.10 15.63
CA ALA A 212 -0.99 6.68 14.94
C ALA A 212 -1.22 6.58 13.44
N VAL A 213 -0.14 6.68 12.67
CA VAL A 213 -0.18 6.42 11.23
C VAL A 213 -0.52 4.94 11.02
N PRO A 214 -1.55 4.60 10.25
CA PRO A 214 -1.96 3.22 10.04
C PRO A 214 -1.01 2.44 9.11
N ASP A 215 -0.96 1.12 9.33
CA ASP A 215 -0.39 0.17 8.37
C ASP A 215 -1.52 -0.33 7.45
N PRO A 216 -1.57 0.10 6.17
CA PRO A 216 -2.63 -0.32 5.26
C PRO A 216 -2.62 -1.81 4.99
N ASP A 217 -1.49 -2.51 5.09
CA ASP A 217 -1.43 -3.95 4.82
C ASP A 217 -1.96 -4.74 6.02
N ALA A 218 -1.68 -4.27 7.25
CA ALA A 218 -2.28 -4.83 8.46
C ALA A 218 -3.81 -4.66 8.46
N LEU A 219 -4.30 -3.47 8.08
CA LEU A 219 -5.74 -3.19 7.97
C LEU A 219 -6.42 -4.02 6.88
N GLN A 220 -5.76 -4.26 5.75
CA GLN A 220 -6.25 -5.18 4.72
C GLN A 220 -6.36 -6.61 5.27
N GLY A 221 -5.36 -7.07 6.02
CA GLY A 221 -5.35 -8.39 6.65
C GLY A 221 -6.51 -8.64 7.62
N VAL A 222 -7.04 -7.57 8.24
CA VAL A 222 -8.20 -7.63 9.14
C VAL A 222 -9.46 -6.99 8.55
N TRP A 223 -9.54 -6.84 7.23
CA TRP A 223 -10.64 -6.14 6.54
C TRP A 223 -12.05 -6.60 6.98
N THR A 224 -12.22 -7.90 7.22
CA THR A 224 -13.48 -8.50 7.67
C THR A 224 -13.90 -8.09 9.08
N HIS A 225 -12.95 -7.66 9.90
CA HIS A 225 -13.16 -7.21 11.28
C HIS A 225 -13.34 -5.69 11.40
N LEU A 226 -13.11 -4.94 10.33
CA LEU A 226 -13.33 -3.49 10.34
C LEU A 226 -14.82 -3.16 10.40
N ARG A 227 -15.14 -2.00 10.99
CA ARG A 227 -16.46 -1.38 10.81
C ARG A 227 -16.54 -0.89 9.37
N ARG A 228 -17.55 -1.38 8.64
CA ARG A 228 -17.65 -1.15 7.19
C ARG A 228 -18.91 -0.39 6.83
N SER A 229 -18.78 0.46 5.82
CA SER A 229 -19.89 1.12 5.14
C SER A 229 -19.67 1.02 3.63
N SER A 230 -20.75 1.08 2.86
CA SER A 230 -20.70 0.94 1.41
C SER A 230 -21.61 1.96 0.74
N VAL A 231 -21.22 2.39 -0.45
CA VAL A 231 -22.09 3.15 -1.34
C VAL A 231 -22.78 2.23 -2.34
N ALA A 232 -23.90 2.69 -2.90
CA ALA A 232 -24.54 2.01 -4.01
C ALA A 232 -23.56 1.88 -5.20
N SER A 233 -23.64 0.76 -5.91
CA SER A 233 -22.81 0.54 -7.09
C SER A 233 -23.10 1.57 -8.19
N PHE A 234 -22.07 1.96 -8.93
CA PHE A 234 -22.17 2.93 -10.03
C PHE A 234 -21.28 2.52 -11.19
N SER A 235 -21.57 3.07 -12.38
CA SER A 235 -20.75 2.82 -13.57
C SER A 235 -19.59 3.81 -13.64
N LEU A 236 -18.39 3.30 -13.89
CA LEU A 236 -17.15 4.06 -13.96
C LEU A 236 -16.50 3.89 -15.34
N SER A 237 -16.23 4.99 -16.02
CA SER A 237 -15.65 5.00 -17.37
C SER A 237 -14.22 5.54 -17.38
N SER A 238 -13.43 5.15 -18.39
CA SER A 238 -12.05 5.60 -18.52
C SER A 238 -11.93 7.14 -18.59
N GLY A 239 -11.03 7.72 -17.79
CA GLY A 239 -10.84 9.16 -17.67
C GLY A 239 -11.91 9.88 -16.82
N GLN A 240 -12.90 9.17 -16.28
CA GLN A 240 -13.92 9.76 -15.43
C GLN A 240 -13.38 10.03 -14.03
N HIS A 241 -13.77 11.17 -13.45
CA HIS A 241 -13.59 11.48 -12.04
C HIS A 241 -14.96 11.42 -11.35
N TYR A 242 -15.08 10.57 -10.34
CA TYR A 242 -16.34 10.32 -9.65
C TYR A 242 -16.19 10.62 -8.14
N PRO A 243 -16.79 11.72 -7.63
CA PRO A 243 -16.76 12.02 -6.21
C PRO A 243 -17.80 11.20 -5.45
N ILE A 244 -17.43 10.66 -4.29
CA ILE A 244 -18.35 9.97 -3.38
C ILE A 244 -18.14 10.42 -1.94
N ARG A 245 -19.21 10.35 -1.15
CA ARG A 245 -19.16 10.50 0.31
C ARG A 245 -19.63 9.22 0.94
N ILE A 246 -18.88 8.74 1.93
CA ILE A 246 -19.18 7.50 2.63
C ILE A 246 -19.42 7.86 4.11
N PRO A 247 -20.68 7.92 4.56
CA PRO A 247 -20.96 8.00 5.98
C PRO A 247 -20.62 6.65 6.61
N MET A 248 -19.92 6.66 7.74
CA MET A 248 -19.54 5.46 8.47
C MET A 248 -19.98 5.60 9.91
N GLN A 249 -20.39 4.51 10.55
CA GLN A 249 -20.70 4.51 11.97
C GLN A 249 -19.50 3.93 12.71
N ILE A 250 -18.87 4.75 13.57
CA ILE A 250 -17.83 4.30 14.49
C ILE A 250 -18.33 4.52 15.92
N ASP A 251 -18.48 3.43 16.65
CA ASP A 251 -18.70 3.49 18.10
C ASP A 251 -17.32 3.57 18.78
N LEU A 252 -17.02 4.73 19.37
CA LEU A 252 -15.82 4.95 20.17
C LEU A 252 -16.20 4.68 21.63
N SER A 253 -15.57 3.67 22.24
CA SER A 253 -15.76 3.30 23.65
C SER A 253 -14.88 4.12 24.58
#